data_AF-A0A965HSK4-F1
#
_entry.id   AF-A0A965HSK4-F1
#
_cell.length_a   1.000
_cell.length_b   1.000
_cell.length_c   1.000
_cell.angle_alpha   90.00
_cell.angle_beta   90.00
_cell.angle_gamma   90.00
#
_symmetry.space_group_name_H-M   'P 1'
#
loop_
_entity.id
_entity.type
_entity.pdbx_description
1 polymer ?
#
loop_
_entity_poly.entity_id
_entity_poly.type
_entity_poly.pdbx_seq_one_letter_code
_entity_poly.pdbx_strand_id
1 'polypeptide(L)'
;MFSGIRRWGRFIKFEHTVFAMVGARTAAMAFNRLADWSIDQKNPRTAVRSTLVSKTTAYGTMAGGVLALVGGAWILNPLCLILSPIAVGIVFFYSLTKRFTWGSHGFLGLALGTAPVGAWLAVRGQFDSWVPIVLGTAVGLWVAGFDLIYALQDREFDREHGLKSFPAKFGEAAALRMA
;
A
#
# COMPACT_ATOMS: atom_id res chain seq x y z
N MET A 1 31.08 23.63 14.28
CA MET A 1 31.49 22.83 13.10
C MET A 1 30.76 21.48 12.96
N PHE A 2 30.18 20.90 14.03
CA PHE A 2 29.42 19.63 13.97
C PHE A 2 27.94 19.73 13.57
N SER A 3 27.38 20.95 13.43
CA SER A 3 25.99 21.15 12.98
C SER A 3 25.80 20.90 11.47
N GLY A 4 26.86 21.07 10.67
CA GLY A 4 26.86 20.79 9.23
C GLY A 4 26.82 19.28 8.93
N ILE A 5 27.65 18.48 9.60
CA ILE A 5 27.73 17.02 9.39
C ILE A 5 26.41 16.31 9.77
N ARG A 6 25.72 16.78 10.81
CA ARG A 6 24.35 16.34 11.15
C ARG A 6 23.31 16.66 10.08
N ARG A 7 23.55 17.67 9.23
CA ARG A 7 22.69 18.01 8.08
C ARG A 7 22.93 17.09 6.90
N TRP A 8 24.14 16.57 6.73
CA TRP A 8 24.52 15.60 5.69
C TRP A 8 24.06 14.17 5.99
N GLY A 9 24.09 13.71 7.25
CA GLY A 9 23.52 12.41 7.63
C GLY A 9 22.00 12.27 7.40
N ARG A 10 21.28 13.39 7.16
CA ARG A 10 19.86 13.41 6.77
C ARG A 10 19.63 13.09 5.28
N PHE A 11 20.59 13.39 4.41
CA PHE A 11 20.48 13.08 2.97
C PHE A 11 20.57 11.58 2.72
N ILE A 12 21.46 10.89 3.44
CA ILE A 12 21.55 9.42 3.41
C ILE A 12 20.18 8.83 3.77
N LYS A 13 19.60 9.20 4.91
CA LYS A 13 18.30 8.65 5.32
C LYS A 13 17.17 8.94 4.32
N PHE A 14 17.18 10.11 3.67
CA PHE A 14 16.17 10.44 2.67
C PHE A 14 16.21 9.51 1.45
N GLU A 15 17.38 9.33 0.84
CA GLU A 15 17.53 8.47 -0.35
C GLU A 15 17.15 7.01 -0.05
N HIS A 16 17.58 6.49 1.10
CA HIS A 16 17.26 5.13 1.53
C HIS A 16 15.77 4.96 1.88
N THR A 17 15.14 6.00 2.44
CA THR A 17 13.68 6.02 2.69
C THR A 17 12.92 6.00 1.37
N VAL A 18 13.34 6.81 0.39
CA VAL A 18 12.74 6.81 -0.96
C VAL A 18 12.92 5.46 -1.63
N PHE A 19 14.12 4.87 -1.55
CA PHE A 19 14.39 3.54 -2.10
C PHE A 19 13.49 2.47 -1.49
N ALA A 20 13.38 2.44 -0.15
CA ALA A 20 12.50 1.50 0.56
C ALA A 20 11.02 1.71 0.19
N MET A 21 10.57 2.97 0.09
CA MET A 21 9.21 3.33 -0.32
C MET A 21 8.91 2.87 -1.75
N VAL A 22 9.83 3.09 -2.69
CA VAL A 22 9.70 2.61 -4.08
C VAL A 22 9.64 1.10 -4.11
N GLY A 23 10.47 0.41 -3.33
CA GLY A 23 10.41 -1.05 -3.14
C GLY A 23 9.04 -1.52 -2.66
N ALA A 24 8.53 -0.93 -1.58
CA ALA A 24 7.21 -1.24 -1.02
C ALA A 24 6.09 -1.06 -2.04
N ARG A 25 6.05 0.09 -2.72
CA ARG A 25 5.04 0.38 -3.75
C ARG A 25 5.13 -0.60 -4.92
N THR A 26 6.35 -0.90 -5.37
CA THR A 26 6.60 -1.83 -6.47
C THR A 26 6.12 -3.23 -6.12
N ALA A 27 6.46 -3.72 -4.92
CA ALA A 27 6.00 -5.01 -4.41
C ALA A 27 4.47 -5.06 -4.32
N ALA A 28 3.85 -4.06 -3.71
CA ALA A 28 2.41 -3.98 -3.52
C ALA A 28 1.63 -3.96 -4.84
N MET A 29 2.07 -3.15 -5.81
CA MET A 29 1.41 -3.06 -7.12
C MET A 29 1.56 -4.35 -7.95
N ALA A 30 2.74 -4.98 -7.89
CA ALA A 30 2.98 -6.25 -8.57
C ALA A 30 2.16 -7.38 -7.94
N PHE A 31 2.13 -7.46 -6.61
CA PHE A 31 1.29 -8.42 -5.89
C PHE A 31 -0.20 -8.21 -6.17
N ASN A 32 -0.68 -6.96 -6.15
CA ASN A 32 -2.07 -6.66 -6.48
C ASN A 32 -2.46 -7.20 -7.86
N ARG A 33 -1.60 -6.97 -8.86
CA ARG A 33 -1.84 -7.48 -10.22
C ARG A 33 -1.82 -9.00 -10.28
N LEU A 34 -0.91 -9.65 -9.56
CA LEU A 34 -0.84 -11.10 -9.49
C LEU A 34 -2.07 -11.70 -8.81
N ALA A 35 -2.51 -11.10 -7.70
CA ALA A 35 -3.69 -11.53 -6.95
C ALA A 35 -4.95 -11.40 -7.79
N ASP A 36 -5.14 -10.26 -8.46
CA ASP A 36 -6.35 -9.95 -9.21
C ASP A 36 -6.29 -10.40 -10.67
N TRP A 37 -5.26 -11.13 -11.10
CA TRP A 37 -4.99 -11.43 -12.51
C TRP A 37 -6.19 -11.96 -13.30
N SER A 38 -6.89 -12.97 -12.77
CA SER A 38 -8.04 -13.59 -13.43
C SER A 38 -9.32 -12.76 -13.34
N ILE A 39 -9.40 -11.87 -12.34
CA ILE A 39 -10.51 -10.93 -12.13
C ILE A 39 -10.34 -9.78 -13.12
N ASP A 40 -9.15 -9.19 -13.16
CA ASP A 40 -8.79 -8.08 -14.03
C ASP A 40 -9.03 -8.40 -15.50
N GLN A 41 -8.78 -9.65 -15.93
CA GLN A 41 -9.06 -10.14 -17.29
C GLN A 41 -10.53 -10.10 -17.69
N LYS A 42 -11.44 -10.22 -16.71
CA LYS A 42 -12.89 -10.23 -16.94
C LYS A 42 -13.50 -8.83 -16.84
N ASN A 43 -12.86 -7.91 -16.14
CA ASN A 43 -13.36 -6.55 -15.95
C ASN A 43 -13.00 -5.70 -17.18
N PRO A 44 -14.00 -5.15 -17.92
CA PRO A 44 -13.76 -4.34 -19.11
C PRO A 44 -12.81 -3.15 -18.87
N ARG A 45 -12.85 -2.56 -17.67
CA ARG A 45 -12.02 -1.42 -17.29
C ARG A 45 -10.54 -1.78 -17.10
N THR A 46 -10.25 -3.02 -16.72
CA THR A 46 -8.89 -3.46 -16.34
C THR A 46 -8.32 -4.58 -17.20
N ALA A 47 -9.08 -5.10 -18.17
CA ALA A 47 -8.69 -6.23 -19.02
C ALA A 47 -7.29 -6.06 -19.64
N VAL A 48 -6.97 -4.85 -20.09
CA VAL A 48 -5.68 -4.50 -20.69
C VAL A 48 -4.50 -4.66 -19.72
N ARG A 49 -4.70 -4.51 -18.40
CA ARG A 49 -3.58 -4.57 -17.42
C ARG A 49 -2.84 -5.89 -17.44
N SER A 50 -3.58 -6.98 -17.67
CA SER A 50 -3.05 -8.35 -17.69
C SER A 50 -2.24 -8.67 -18.97
N THR A 51 -2.35 -7.85 -20.01
CA THR A 51 -1.62 -8.04 -21.28
C THR A 51 -0.31 -7.25 -21.35
N LEU A 52 -0.14 -6.23 -20.50
CA LEU A 52 1.03 -5.36 -20.51
C LEU A 52 2.32 -6.01 -19.98
N VAL A 53 2.19 -7.01 -19.11
CA VAL A 53 3.31 -7.61 -18.38
C VAL A 53 3.05 -9.12 -18.26
N SER A 54 4.07 -9.96 -18.34
CA SER A 54 3.93 -11.41 -18.10
C SER A 54 3.82 -11.72 -16.59
N LYS A 55 3.21 -12.85 -16.21
CA LYS A 55 3.19 -13.29 -14.80
C LYS A 55 4.59 -13.44 -14.22
N THR A 56 5.53 -13.99 -14.99
CA THR A 56 6.93 -14.16 -14.59
C THR A 56 7.59 -12.81 -14.27
N THR A 57 7.39 -11.81 -15.13
CA THR A 57 7.88 -10.45 -14.90
C THR A 57 7.24 -9.85 -13.64
N ALA A 58 5.92 -10.02 -13.45
CA ALA A 58 5.23 -9.52 -12.26
C ALA A 58 5.75 -10.18 -10.96
N TYR A 59 6.01 -11.50 -10.96
CA TYR A 59 6.66 -12.17 -9.82
C TYR A 59 8.07 -11.64 -9.57
N GLY A 60 8.86 -11.43 -10.62
CA GLY A 60 10.20 -10.84 -10.52
C GLY A 60 10.17 -9.42 -9.95
N THR A 61 9.25 -8.57 -10.44
CA THR A 61 9.05 -7.20 -9.93
C THR A 61 8.58 -7.20 -8.47
N MET A 62 7.68 -8.13 -8.10
CA MET A 62 7.24 -8.30 -6.72
C MET A 62 8.41 -8.66 -5.81
N ALA A 63 9.19 -9.69 -6.16
CA ALA A 63 10.34 -10.13 -5.38
C ALA A 63 11.40 -9.03 -5.29
N GLY A 64 11.73 -8.37 -6.40
CA GLY A 64 12.67 -7.24 -6.42
C GLY A 64 12.20 -6.07 -5.55
N GLY A 65 10.90 -5.75 -5.56
CA GLY A 65 10.32 -4.73 -4.68
C GLY A 65 10.43 -5.08 -3.19
N VAL A 66 10.16 -6.34 -2.82
CA VAL A 66 10.33 -6.83 -1.44
C VAL A 66 11.79 -6.74 -1.01
N LEU A 67 12.72 -7.18 -1.86
CA LEU A 67 14.15 -7.09 -1.58
C LEU A 67 14.61 -5.64 -1.43
N ALA A 68 14.12 -4.72 -2.27
CA ALA A 68 14.43 -3.29 -2.17
C ALA A 68 13.88 -2.68 -0.87
N LEU A 69 12.66 -3.05 -0.46
CA LEU A 69 12.09 -2.61 0.82
C LEU A 69 12.91 -3.13 2.01
N VAL A 70 13.19 -4.43 2.08
CA VAL A 70 13.91 -5.05 3.20
C VAL A 70 15.36 -4.57 3.25
N GLY A 71 16.03 -4.49 2.09
CA GLY A 71 17.39 -3.95 1.97
C GLY A 71 17.46 -2.48 2.37
N GLY A 72 16.50 -1.66 1.93
CA GLY A 72 16.39 -0.26 2.35
C GLY A 72 16.15 -0.14 3.85
N ALA A 73 15.24 -0.94 4.41
CA ALA A 73 14.95 -0.97 5.84
C ALA A 73 16.17 -1.38 6.70
N TRP A 74 16.96 -2.34 6.21
CA TRP A 74 18.21 -2.76 6.86
C TRP A 74 19.21 -1.62 6.98
N ILE A 75 19.40 -0.85 5.90
CA ILE A 75 20.34 0.28 5.88
C ILE A 75 19.83 1.45 6.74
N LEU A 76 18.51 1.63 6.87
CA LEU A 76 17.92 2.73 7.62
C LEU A 76 18.17 2.63 9.13
N ASN A 77 17.73 1.54 9.77
CA ASN A 77 17.97 1.22 11.19
C ASN A 77 17.38 -0.16 11.58
N PRO A 78 17.79 -0.75 12.71
CA PRO A 78 17.29 -2.05 13.16
C PRO A 78 15.77 -2.11 13.37
N LEU A 79 15.15 -1.02 13.85
CA LEU A 79 13.70 -0.98 14.06
C LEU A 79 12.95 -1.08 12.73
N CYS A 80 13.36 -0.35 11.69
CA CYS A 80 12.80 -0.47 10.35
C CYS A 80 12.96 -1.89 9.79
N LEU A 81 14.12 -2.54 9.98
CA LEU A 81 14.33 -3.91 9.54
C LEU A 81 13.36 -4.88 10.22
N ILE A 82 13.25 -4.84 11.55
CA ILE A 82 12.36 -5.69 12.33
C ILE A 82 10.90 -5.52 11.90
N LEU A 83 10.49 -4.29 11.55
CA LEU A 83 9.13 -3.98 11.12
C LEU A 83 8.87 -4.25 9.63
N SER A 84 9.90 -4.43 8.81
CA SER A 84 9.75 -4.63 7.37
C SER A 84 8.88 -5.84 6.97
N PRO A 85 8.92 -7.01 7.66
CA PRO A 85 7.99 -8.11 7.36
C PRO A 85 6.53 -7.75 7.64
N ILE A 86 6.28 -6.94 8.68
CA ILE A 86 4.93 -6.44 9.00
C ILE A 86 4.46 -5.49 7.89
N ALA A 87 5.34 -4.60 7.42
CA ALA A 87 5.01 -3.71 6.30
C ALA A 87 4.67 -4.50 5.02
N VAL A 88 5.45 -5.52 4.66
CA VAL A 88 5.16 -6.43 3.54
C VAL A 88 3.80 -7.12 3.72
N GLY A 89 3.55 -7.65 4.93
CA GLY A 89 2.28 -8.29 5.26
C GLY A 89 1.09 -7.37 5.03
N ILE A 90 1.14 -6.13 5.52
CA ILE A 90 0.06 -5.15 5.36
C ILE A 90 -0.16 -4.81 3.87
N VAL A 91 0.90 -4.52 3.11
CA VAL A 91 0.76 -4.11 1.71
C VAL A 91 0.39 -5.26 0.76
N PHE A 92 0.56 -6.52 1.16
CA PHE A 92 0.03 -7.65 0.40
C PHE A 92 -1.39 -7.99 0.82
N PHE A 93 -1.66 -7.92 2.12
CA PHE A 93 -2.95 -8.34 2.66
C PHE A 93 -4.11 -7.54 2.07
N TYR A 94 -3.98 -6.23 1.86
CA TYR A 94 -5.08 -5.42 1.34
C TYR A 94 -5.60 -5.93 -0.02
N SER A 95 -4.74 -6.39 -0.93
CA SER A 95 -5.13 -6.91 -2.25
C SER A 95 -6.03 -8.14 -2.15
N LEU A 96 -5.99 -8.88 -1.04
CA LEU A 96 -6.80 -10.08 -0.82
C LEU A 96 -8.18 -9.79 -0.24
N THR A 97 -8.35 -8.64 0.40
CA THR A 97 -9.49 -8.36 1.29
C THR A 97 -10.86 -8.40 0.60
N LYS A 98 -10.94 -7.97 -0.67
CA LYS A 98 -12.18 -8.03 -1.46
C LYS A 98 -12.75 -9.44 -1.62
N ARG A 99 -11.96 -10.49 -1.38
CA ARG A 99 -12.42 -11.90 -1.46
C ARG A 99 -13.26 -12.32 -0.25
N PHE A 100 -13.12 -11.66 0.90
CA PHE A 100 -13.75 -12.11 2.14
C PHE A 100 -14.41 -11.02 2.99
N THR A 101 -14.13 -9.73 2.78
CA THR A 101 -14.74 -8.62 3.54
C THR A 101 -15.10 -7.42 2.68
N TRP A 102 -16.19 -6.72 3.03
CA TRP A 102 -16.59 -5.43 2.44
C TRP A 102 -15.77 -4.23 2.95
N GLY A 103 -14.92 -4.45 3.95
CA GLY A 103 -14.04 -3.42 4.52
C GLY A 103 -12.72 -3.21 3.78
N SER A 104 -12.61 -3.64 2.52
CA SER A 104 -11.34 -3.60 1.76
C SER A 104 -10.70 -2.21 1.69
N HIS A 105 -11.54 -1.16 1.60
CA HIS A 105 -11.11 0.24 1.53
C HIS A 105 -10.38 0.68 2.81
N GLY A 106 -10.81 0.18 3.98
CA GLY A 106 -10.13 0.42 5.25
C GLY A 106 -8.76 -0.25 5.33
N PHE A 107 -8.60 -1.45 4.76
CA PHE A 107 -7.30 -2.12 4.69
C PHE A 107 -6.34 -1.45 3.71
N LEU A 108 -6.84 -0.93 2.58
CA LEU A 108 -6.04 -0.08 1.69
C LEU A 108 -5.61 1.21 2.41
N GLY A 109 -6.53 1.83 3.14
CA GLY A 109 -6.26 2.98 4.01
C GLY A 109 -5.17 2.68 5.04
N LEU A 110 -5.25 1.53 5.72
CA LEU A 110 -4.22 1.07 6.64
C LEU A 110 -2.86 0.93 5.93
N ALA A 111 -2.83 0.31 4.74
CA ALA A 111 -1.60 0.12 3.98
C ALA A 111 -0.91 1.46 3.65
N LEU A 112 -1.64 2.44 3.11
CA LEU A 112 -1.08 3.75 2.80
C LEU A 112 -0.83 4.60 4.06
N GLY A 113 -1.64 4.44 5.10
CA GLY A 113 -1.45 5.10 6.40
C GLY A 113 -0.18 4.67 7.12
N THR A 114 0.41 3.52 6.77
CA THR A 114 1.73 3.13 7.31
C THR A 114 2.88 3.96 6.75
N ALA A 115 2.72 4.67 5.61
CA ALA A 115 3.82 5.40 4.99
C ALA A 115 4.35 6.57 5.85
N PRO A 116 3.51 7.45 6.44
CA PRO A 116 3.96 8.45 7.40
C PRO A 116 4.66 7.84 8.63
N VAL A 117 4.17 6.70 9.12
CA VAL A 117 4.77 5.98 10.26
C VAL A 117 6.16 5.45 9.88
N GLY A 118 6.27 4.79 8.73
CA GLY A 118 7.54 4.28 8.21
C GLY A 118 8.56 5.40 7.99
N ALA A 119 8.14 6.53 7.43
CA ALA A 119 9.01 7.70 7.25
C ALA A 119 9.49 8.28 8.59
N TRP A 120 8.62 8.35 9.61
CA TRP A 120 9.01 8.78 10.96
C TRP A 120 10.06 7.86 11.55
N LEU A 121 9.84 6.55 11.50
CA LEU A 121 10.77 5.54 12.03
C LEU A 121 12.09 5.52 11.27
N ALA A 122 12.08 5.75 9.95
CA ALA A 122 13.29 5.85 9.15
C ALA A 122 14.19 7.01 9.62
N VAL A 123 13.60 8.19 9.88
CA VAL A 123 14.32 9.39 10.29
C VAL A 123 14.73 9.32 11.77
N ARG A 124 13.80 8.98 12.65
CA ARG A 124 13.96 9.04 14.11
C ARG A 124 14.60 7.80 14.71
N GLY A 125 14.39 6.63 14.11
CA GLY A 125 14.85 5.34 14.63
C GLY A 125 14.14 4.87 15.90
N GLN A 126 13.09 5.59 16.33
CA GLN A 126 12.33 5.31 17.53
C GLN A 126 10.91 5.86 17.40
N PHE A 127 10.00 5.31 18.20
CA PHE A 127 8.63 5.81 18.32
C PHE A 127 8.52 6.68 19.58
N ASP A 128 8.76 7.99 19.41
CA ASP A 128 8.85 8.97 20.50
C ASP A 128 7.69 9.98 20.50
N SER A 129 6.70 9.80 19.64
CA SER A 129 5.56 10.71 19.49
C SER A 129 4.35 10.02 18.87
N TRP A 130 3.15 10.52 19.16
CA TRP A 130 1.90 10.10 18.52
C TRP A 130 1.68 10.72 17.14
N VAL A 131 2.45 11.76 16.77
CA VAL A 131 2.36 12.44 15.47
C VAL A 131 2.33 11.49 14.27
N PRO A 132 3.23 10.49 14.11
CA PRO A 132 3.17 9.56 12.99
C PRO A 132 1.87 8.74 12.92
N ILE A 133 1.26 8.40 14.06
CA ILE A 133 -0.01 7.67 14.10
C ILE A 133 -1.15 8.58 13.70
N VAL A 134 -1.22 9.80 14.23
CA VAL A 134 -2.26 10.77 13.85
C VAL A 134 -2.20 11.06 12.35
N LEU A 135 -1.00 11.29 11.80
CA LEU A 135 -0.81 11.47 10.37
C LEU A 135 -1.17 10.22 9.57
N GLY A 136 -0.76 9.05 10.02
CA GLY A 136 -1.09 7.77 9.38
C GLY A 136 -2.59 7.50 9.35
N THR A 137 -3.31 7.77 10.44
CA THR A 137 -4.76 7.66 10.52
C THR A 137 -5.45 8.66 9.62
N ALA A 138 -5.02 9.92 9.59
CA ALA A 138 -5.57 10.93 8.69
C ALA A 138 -5.41 10.53 7.22
N VAL A 139 -4.21 10.07 6.82
CA VAL A 139 -3.95 9.55 5.47
C VAL A 139 -4.79 8.31 5.19
N GLY A 140 -4.90 7.38 6.15
CA GLY A 140 -5.65 6.15 5.97
C GLY A 140 -7.15 6.38 5.79
N LEU A 141 -7.75 7.30 6.56
CA LEU A 141 -9.16 7.68 6.41
C LEU A 141 -9.41 8.38 5.07
N TRP A 142 -8.55 9.31 4.69
CA TRP A 142 -8.64 9.96 3.38
C TRP A 142 -8.57 8.94 2.24
N VAL A 143 -7.63 7.99 2.32
CA VAL A 143 -7.49 6.91 1.35
C VAL A 143 -8.72 6.02 1.28
N ALA A 144 -9.23 5.58 2.43
CA ALA A 144 -10.42 4.76 2.47
C ALA A 144 -11.64 5.48 1.86
N GLY A 145 -11.80 6.78 2.13
CA GLY A 145 -12.88 7.60 1.61
C GLY A 145 -12.82 7.76 0.08
N PHE A 146 -11.68 8.18 -0.48
CA PHE A 146 -11.62 8.34 -1.93
C PHE A 146 -11.69 6.98 -2.67
N ASP A 147 -11.18 5.90 -2.07
CA ASP A 147 -11.23 4.57 -2.68
C ASP A 147 -12.66 4.02 -2.73
N LEU A 148 -13.53 4.39 -1.77
CA LEU A 148 -14.97 4.11 -1.85
C LEU A 148 -15.61 4.77 -3.08
N ILE A 149 -15.26 6.02 -3.36
CA ILE A 149 -15.74 6.75 -4.55
C ILE A 149 -15.21 6.07 -5.82
N TYR A 150 -13.93 5.71 -5.85
CA TYR A 150 -13.32 5.02 -7.00
C TYR A 150 -13.95 3.66 -7.28
N ALA A 151 -14.30 2.91 -6.23
CA ALA A 151 -14.90 1.59 -6.34
C ALA A 151 -16.33 1.59 -6.90
N LEU A 152 -16.99 2.76 -6.99
CA LEU A 152 -18.27 2.89 -7.69
C LEU A 152 -18.16 2.51 -9.17
N GLN A 153 -17.00 2.73 -9.78
CA GLN A 153 -16.76 2.39 -11.20
C GLN A 153 -16.78 0.88 -11.47
N ASP A 154 -16.54 0.06 -10.46
CA ASP A 154 -16.50 -1.40 -10.56
C ASP A 154 -17.72 -2.06 -9.89
N ARG A 155 -18.73 -1.29 -9.48
CA ARG A 155 -19.82 -1.76 -8.62
C ARG A 155 -20.59 -2.93 -9.25
N GLU A 156 -21.01 -2.79 -10.50
CA GLU A 156 -21.77 -3.81 -11.22
C GLU A 156 -20.92 -5.07 -11.41
N PHE A 157 -19.67 -4.89 -11.83
CA PHE A 157 -18.72 -5.98 -12.04
C PHE A 157 -18.44 -6.75 -10.74
N ASP A 158 -18.15 -6.04 -9.66
CA ASP A 158 -17.88 -6.62 -8.34
C ASP A 158 -19.10 -7.42 -7.85
N ARG A 159 -20.32 -6.92 -8.10
CA ARG A 159 -21.56 -7.62 -7.73
C ARG A 159 -21.76 -8.91 -8.54
N GLU A 160 -21.56 -8.85 -9.85
CA GLU A 160 -21.71 -10.01 -10.75
C GLU A 160 -20.68 -11.12 -10.47
N HIS A 161 -19.46 -10.74 -10.08
CA HIS A 161 -18.36 -11.66 -9.81
C HIS A 161 -18.23 -12.05 -8.34
N GLY A 162 -19.19 -11.65 -7.48
CA GLY A 162 -19.22 -12.01 -6.07
C GLY A 162 -18.09 -11.40 -5.23
N LEU A 163 -17.49 -10.30 -5.69
CA LEU A 163 -16.48 -9.57 -4.94
C LEU A 163 -17.14 -8.73 -3.85
N LYS A 164 -16.54 -8.77 -2.66
CA LYS A 164 -17.06 -8.05 -1.49
C LYS A 164 -16.47 -6.64 -1.44
N SER A 165 -16.90 -5.75 -2.32
CA SER A 165 -16.64 -4.31 -2.16
C SER A 165 -17.82 -3.62 -1.47
N PHE A 166 -17.54 -2.53 -0.74
CA PHE A 166 -18.58 -1.81 -0.03
C PHE A 166 -19.70 -1.30 -0.96
N PRO A 167 -19.40 -0.68 -2.13
CA PRO A 167 -20.45 -0.21 -3.02
C PRO A 167 -21.27 -1.35 -3.64
N ALA A 168 -20.68 -2.53 -3.89
CA ALA A 168 -21.40 -3.68 -4.43
C ALA A 168 -22.49 -4.20 -3.49
N LYS A 169 -22.29 -4.06 -2.16
CA LYS A 169 -23.27 -4.47 -1.15
C LYS A 169 -24.24 -3.35 -0.75
N PHE A 170 -23.73 -2.15 -0.47
CA PHE A 170 -24.50 -1.08 0.16
C PHE A 170 -25.00 -0.02 -0.84
N GLY A 171 -24.55 -0.09 -2.10
CA GLY A 171 -24.95 0.84 -3.14
C GLY A 171 -24.21 2.18 -3.10
N GLU A 172 -24.51 3.01 -4.08
CA GLU A 172 -23.83 4.28 -4.32
C GLU A 172 -24.07 5.30 -3.20
N ALA A 173 -25.33 5.51 -2.80
CA ALA A 173 -25.67 6.49 -1.78
C ALA A 173 -24.98 6.20 -0.43
N ALA A 174 -24.84 4.93 -0.05
CA ALA A 174 -24.14 4.55 1.17
C ALA A 174 -22.62 4.75 1.05
N ALA A 175 -22.04 4.44 -0.11
CA ALA A 175 -20.62 4.67 -0.37
C ALA A 175 -20.25 6.16 -0.30
N LEU A 176 -21.07 7.02 -0.93
CA LEU A 176 -20.86 8.48 -0.92
C LEU A 176 -21.08 9.14 0.44
N ARG A 177 -21.91 8.56 1.31
CA ARG A 177 -22.09 9.03 2.70
C ARG A 177 -20.97 8.60 3.65
N MET A 178 -20.34 7.47 3.33
CA MET A 178 -19.23 6.91 4.12
C MET A 178 -17.89 7.56 3.74
N ALA A 179 -17.74 7.92 2.46
CA ALA A 179 -16.59 8.64 1.95
C ALA A 179 -16.50 10.06 2.52
#